data_AF-A0A9P3IG01-F1
#
_entry.id   AF-A0A9P3IG01-F1
#
_cell.length_a   1.000
_cell.length_b   1.000
_cell.length_c   1.000
_cell.angle_alpha   90.00
_cell.angle_beta   90.00
_cell.angle_gamma   90.00
#
_symmetry.space_group_name_H-M   'P 1'
#
loop_
_entity.id
_entity.type
_entity.pdbx_description
1 polymer ?
#
loop_
_entity_poly.entity_id
_entity_poly.type
_entity_poly.pdbx_seq_one_letter_code
_entity_poly.pdbx_strand_id
1 'polypeptide(L)'
;MAEEAVVKKRKVMVALDGSDFSRQAFDFAVAKIFRPEKDLVVLFNVRAASGDAGAENPILEEYKKLAEEKGLEHVTIEEKGDPREAIISTVEKESVDLLVIGSHGKGMTKRLLLGSVSDYCAHHSSCPVLIHRPQPKKA
;
A
#
# COMPACT_ATOMS: atom_id res chain seq x y z
N MET A 1 11.18 -28.75 26.25
CA MET A 1 10.11 -28.56 25.24
C MET A 1 10.33 -27.16 24.69
N ALA A 2 10.76 -27.03 23.43
CA ALA A 2 10.99 -25.72 22.84
C ALA A 2 9.63 -25.12 22.51
N GLU A 3 9.33 -23.96 23.10
CA GLU A 3 8.21 -23.12 22.70
C GLU A 3 8.50 -22.68 21.26
N GLU A 4 7.68 -23.12 20.31
CA GLU A 4 7.77 -22.64 18.93
C GLU A 4 7.50 -21.12 18.97
N ALA A 5 8.58 -20.34 18.89
CA ALA A 5 8.47 -18.90 18.75
C ALA A 5 7.62 -18.63 17.50
N VAL A 6 6.43 -18.07 17.72
CA VAL A 6 5.58 -17.61 16.62
C VAL A 6 6.38 -16.54 15.87
N VAL A 7 6.90 -16.91 14.70
CA VAL A 7 7.66 -15.98 13.86
C VAL A 7 6.69 -14.89 13.43
N LYS A 8 6.88 -13.68 13.95
CA LYS A 8 6.10 -12.50 13.56
C LYS A 8 6.20 -12.34 12.04
N LYS A 9 5.04 -12.37 11.36
CA LYS A 9 4.98 -12.14 9.91
C LYS A 9 5.47 -10.73 9.59
N ARG A 10 6.15 -10.60 8.45
CA ARG A 10 6.56 -9.30 7.91
C ARG A 10 5.32 -8.54 7.42
N LYS A 11 5.06 -7.34 7.92
CA LYS A 11 3.97 -6.48 7.44
C LYS A 11 4.42 -5.69 6.21
N VAL A 12 3.81 -5.97 5.06
CA VAL A 12 4.07 -5.21 3.82
C VAL A 12 2.85 -4.39 3.48
N MET A 13 2.96 -3.07 3.59
CA MET A 13 1.85 -2.15 3.32
C MET A 13 1.86 -1.68 1.88
N VAL A 14 0.71 -1.69 1.21
CA VAL A 14 0.52 -1.13 -0.12
C VAL A 14 -0.43 0.06 -0.03
N ALA A 15 0.05 1.25 -0.40
CA ALA A 15 -0.78 2.44 -0.48
C ALA A 15 -1.55 2.48 -1.81
N LEU A 16 -2.88 2.50 -1.71
CA LEU A 16 -3.82 2.41 -2.81
C LEU A 16 -4.61 3.71 -2.92
N ASP A 17 -4.77 4.25 -4.12
CA ASP A 17 -5.61 5.44 -4.39
C ASP A 17 -6.63 5.20 -5.50
N GLY A 18 -6.67 3.97 -6.04
CA GLY A 18 -7.52 3.56 -7.16
C GLY A 18 -7.01 4.06 -8.52
N SER A 19 -5.75 4.48 -8.62
CA SER A 19 -5.11 4.81 -9.91
C SER A 19 -4.51 3.58 -10.57
N ASP A 20 -4.24 3.68 -11.87
CA ASP A 20 -3.41 2.71 -12.61
C ASP A 20 -1.99 2.58 -11.99
N PHE A 21 -1.49 3.60 -11.29
CA PHE A 21 -0.17 3.59 -10.67
C PHE A 21 -0.15 2.73 -9.41
N SER A 22 -1.16 2.88 -8.53
CA SER A 22 -1.29 2.04 -7.35
C SER A 22 -1.59 0.60 -7.73
N ARG A 23 -2.37 0.38 -8.80
CA ARG A 23 -2.64 -0.97 -9.32
C ARG A 23 -1.37 -1.68 -9.77
N GLN A 24 -0.55 -1.01 -10.58
CA GLN A 24 0.73 -1.58 -11.01
C GLN A 24 1.68 -1.84 -9.84
N ALA A 25 1.69 -0.97 -8.82
CA ALA A 25 2.50 -1.17 -7.62
C ALA A 25 2.05 -2.41 -6.84
N PHE A 26 0.74 -2.62 -6.68
CA PHE A 26 0.17 -3.81 -6.08
C PHE A 26 0.51 -5.07 -6.90
N ASP A 27 0.24 -5.07 -8.21
CA ASP A 27 0.51 -6.22 -9.08
C ASP A 27 2.00 -6.60 -9.08
N PHE A 28 2.89 -5.60 -9.06
CA PHE A 28 4.33 -5.81 -8.91
C PHE A 28 4.66 -6.44 -7.54
N ALA A 29 4.07 -5.96 -6.45
CA ALA A 29 4.28 -6.51 -5.13
C ALA A 29 3.82 -7.97 -5.04
N VAL A 30 2.66 -8.30 -5.60
CA VAL A 30 2.18 -9.69 -5.73
C VAL A 30 3.18 -10.55 -6.49
N ALA A 31 3.70 -10.06 -7.60
CA ALA A 31 4.58 -10.86 -8.45
C ALA A 31 6.02 -11.01 -7.93
N LYS A 32 6.52 -10.06 -7.12
CA LYS A 32 7.96 -9.93 -6.83
C LYS A 32 8.33 -9.72 -5.37
N ILE A 33 7.39 -9.31 -4.52
CA ILE A 33 7.68 -8.88 -3.15
C ILE A 33 7.03 -9.78 -2.11
N PHE A 34 5.75 -10.11 -2.29
CA PHE A 34 4.98 -10.88 -1.32
C PHE A 34 5.42 -12.34 -1.25
N ARG A 35 5.44 -12.85 -0.01
CA ARG A 35 5.72 -14.23 0.36
C ARG A 35 4.51 -14.73 1.15
N PRO A 36 3.53 -15.42 0.53
CA PRO A 36 2.22 -15.70 1.14
C PRO A 36 2.29 -16.27 2.57
N GLU A 37 3.24 -17.15 2.86
CA GLU A 37 3.37 -17.76 4.19
C GLU A 37 4.05 -16.88 5.24
N LYS A 38 4.82 -15.86 4.81
CA LYS A 38 5.71 -15.07 5.68
C LYS A 38 5.28 -13.61 5.85
N ASP A 39 4.39 -13.15 4.99
CA ASP A 39 3.98 -11.76 4.95
C ASP A 39 2.51 -11.60 5.33
N LEU A 40 2.21 -10.51 6.02
CA LEU A 40 0.86 -9.96 6.17
C LEU A 40 0.75 -8.73 5.27
N VAL A 41 -0.17 -8.75 4.31
CA VAL A 41 -0.38 -7.62 3.40
C VAL A 41 -1.30 -6.59 4.06
N VAL A 42 -0.84 -5.35 4.16
CA VAL A 42 -1.66 -4.24 4.67
C VAL A 42 -2.15 -3.42 3.48
N LEU A 43 -3.43 -3.55 3.13
CA LEU A 43 -4.07 -2.79 2.07
C LEU A 43 -4.51 -1.44 2.64
N PHE A 44 -3.85 -0.36 2.22
CA PHE A 44 -4.02 0.95 2.83
C PHE A 44 -4.64 1.96 1.88
N ASN A 45 -5.66 2.70 2.33
CA ASN A 45 -6.24 3.81 1.59
C ASN A 45 -6.52 5.01 2.51
N VAL A 46 -6.42 6.22 1.95
CA VAL A 46 -6.79 7.46 2.64
C VAL A 46 -7.99 8.07 1.92
N ARG A 47 -9.06 8.34 2.67
CA ARG A 47 -10.21 9.08 2.16
C ARG A 47 -10.08 10.57 2.42
N ALA A 48 -10.61 11.33 1.46
CA ALA A 48 -10.88 12.75 1.68
C ALA A 48 -11.83 12.90 2.88
N ALA A 49 -11.58 13.92 3.70
CA ALA A 49 -12.31 14.17 4.95
C ALA A 49 -13.84 14.36 4.75
N SER A 50 -14.31 14.59 3.53
CA SER A 50 -15.70 14.81 3.17
C SER A 50 -16.50 13.54 2.81
N GLY A 51 -15.95 12.34 3.02
CA GLY A 51 -16.65 11.07 2.76
C GLY A 51 -17.60 10.66 3.90
N ASP A 52 -18.74 10.06 3.53
CA ASP A 52 -19.69 9.45 4.46
C ASP A 52 -19.00 8.42 5.37
N ALA A 53 -19.13 8.62 6.68
CA ALA A 53 -18.55 7.75 7.70
C ALA A 53 -19.44 6.51 7.84
N GLY A 54 -19.20 5.50 7.02
CA GLY A 54 -19.90 4.21 7.09
C GLY A 54 -20.08 3.50 5.75
N ALA A 55 -19.91 4.21 4.63
CA ALA A 55 -19.95 3.59 3.31
C ALA A 55 -18.65 2.81 3.04
N GLU A 56 -18.78 1.54 2.66
CA GLU A 56 -17.67 0.68 2.23
C GLU A 56 -16.75 1.40 1.23
N ASN A 57 -15.44 1.19 1.38
CA ASN A 57 -14.47 1.79 0.48
C ASN A 57 -14.31 0.90 -0.76
N PRO A 58 -14.80 1.32 -1.94
CA PRO A 58 -14.75 0.48 -3.14
C PRO A 58 -13.33 0.15 -3.58
N ILE A 59 -12.34 0.98 -3.24
CA ILE A 59 -10.92 0.69 -3.52
C ILE A 59 -10.49 -0.48 -2.64
N LEU A 60 -10.67 -0.40 -1.32
CA LEU A 60 -10.22 -1.49 -0.45
C LEU A 60 -10.96 -2.80 -0.73
N GLU A 61 -12.25 -2.76 -1.05
CA GLU A 61 -13.01 -3.95 -1.44
C GLU A 61 -12.53 -4.60 -2.74
N GLU A 62 -12.10 -3.82 -3.73
CA GLU A 62 -11.46 -4.35 -4.94
C GLU A 62 -10.19 -5.14 -4.59
N TYR A 63 -9.29 -4.54 -3.81
CA TYR A 63 -7.99 -5.14 -3.51
C TYR A 63 -8.07 -6.27 -2.49
N LYS A 64 -9.09 -6.27 -1.62
CA LYS A 64 -9.41 -7.40 -0.75
C LYS A 64 -9.68 -8.65 -1.59
N LYS A 65 -10.59 -8.56 -2.56
CA LYS A 65 -10.90 -9.66 -3.49
C LYS A 65 -9.66 -10.11 -4.28
N LEU A 66 -8.87 -9.16 -4.79
CA LEU A 66 -7.64 -9.49 -5.50
C LEU A 66 -6.62 -10.20 -4.59
N ALA A 67 -6.49 -9.80 -3.32
CA ALA A 67 -5.61 -10.46 -2.37
C ALA A 67 -6.09 -11.90 -2.06
N GLU A 68 -7.39 -12.10 -1.87
CA GLU A 68 -8.03 -13.41 -1.68
C GLU A 68 -7.78 -14.34 -2.87
N GLU A 69 -8.00 -13.86 -4.10
CA GLU A 69 -7.74 -14.60 -5.34
C GLU A 69 -6.28 -15.03 -5.49
N LYS A 70 -5.35 -14.29 -4.88
CA LYS A 70 -3.91 -14.58 -4.89
C LYS A 70 -3.45 -15.40 -3.67
N GLY A 71 -4.35 -15.76 -2.77
CA GLY A 71 -4.03 -16.51 -1.55
C GLY A 71 -3.16 -15.72 -0.57
N LEU A 72 -3.32 -14.39 -0.54
CA LEU A 72 -2.55 -13.51 0.34
C LEU A 72 -3.33 -13.24 1.63
N GLU A 73 -2.70 -13.52 2.77
CA GLU A 73 -3.21 -13.05 4.06
C GLU A 73 -3.10 -11.53 4.10
N HIS A 74 -4.20 -10.86 4.42
CA HIS A 74 -4.27 -9.41 4.33
C HIS A 74 -5.19 -8.81 5.39
N VAL A 75 -4.96 -7.52 5.67
CA VAL A 75 -5.85 -6.65 6.43
C VAL A 75 -6.05 -5.35 5.66
N THR A 76 -7.18 -4.68 5.89
CA THR A 76 -7.45 -3.36 5.33
C THR A 76 -7.29 -2.30 6.41
N ILE A 77 -6.67 -1.18 6.05
CA ILE A 77 -6.58 0.00 6.90
C ILE A 77 -7.04 1.20 6.07
N GLU A 78 -8.00 1.93 6.64
CA GLU A 78 -8.53 3.14 6.07
C GLU A 78 -8.29 4.29 7.04
N GLU A 79 -7.68 5.36 6.53
CA GLU A 79 -7.47 6.60 7.28
C GLU A 79 -8.16 7.79 6.58
N LYS A 80 -8.26 8.92 7.28
CA LYS A 80 -8.79 10.17 6.73
C LYS A 80 -7.77 11.29 6.83
N GLY A 81 -7.78 12.22 5.87
CA GLY A 81 -6.97 13.43 5.92
C GLY A 81 -5.91 13.52 4.82
N ASP A 82 -4.76 14.12 5.13
CA ASP A 82 -3.63 14.23 4.20
C ASP A 82 -2.97 12.85 4.03
N PRO A 83 -2.89 12.30 2.79
CA PRO A 83 -2.27 11.01 2.55
C PRO A 83 -0.82 10.89 3.04
N ARG A 84 -0.05 11.99 3.05
CA ARG A 84 1.34 12.01 3.50
C ARG A 84 1.44 11.63 4.98
N GLU A 85 0.72 12.36 5.82
CA GLU A 85 0.73 12.16 7.27
C GLU A 85 0.08 10.84 7.66
N ALA A 86 -1.03 10.49 7.01
CA ALA A 86 -1.73 9.24 7.26
C ALA A 86 -0.83 8.03 6.96
N ILE A 87 -0.12 8.02 5.83
CA ILE A 87 0.80 6.92 5.51
C ILE A 87 1.92 6.80 6.55
N ILE A 88 2.61 7.90 6.89
CA ILE A 88 3.72 7.84 7.85
C ILE A 88 3.26 7.38 9.23
N SER A 89 2.16 7.95 9.73
CA SER A 89 1.62 7.58 11.04
C SER A 89 1.15 6.13 11.09
N THR A 90 0.50 5.61 10.04
CA THR A 90 0.12 4.20 9.96
C THR A 90 1.35 3.28 9.88
N VAL A 91 2.39 3.65 9.12
CA VAL A 91 3.64 2.86 9.06
C VAL A 91 4.21 2.67 10.46
N GLU A 92 4.27 3.73 11.26
CA GLU A 92 4.77 3.69 12.64
C GLU A 92 3.84 2.89 13.56
N LYS A 93 2.56 3.26 13.59
CA LYS A 93 1.54 2.65 14.45
C LYS A 93 1.43 1.14 14.23
N GLU A 94 1.48 0.70 12.98
CA GLU A 94 1.35 -0.70 12.62
C GLU A 94 2.67 -1.45 12.60
N SER A 95 3.80 -0.77 12.80
CA SER A 95 5.14 -1.34 12.65
C SER A 95 5.30 -2.04 11.30
N VAL A 96 5.01 -1.32 10.21
CA VAL A 96 5.14 -1.81 8.83
C VAL A 96 6.61 -2.01 8.51
N ASP A 97 6.97 -3.17 7.95
CA ASP A 97 8.35 -3.53 7.63
C ASP A 97 8.77 -3.07 6.21
N LEU A 98 7.79 -2.85 5.32
CA LEU A 98 8.01 -2.35 3.96
C LEU A 98 6.76 -1.61 3.46
N LEU A 99 6.95 -0.36 3.05
CA LEU A 99 5.93 0.42 2.34
C LEU A 99 6.10 0.29 0.83
N VAL A 100 5.04 -0.10 0.13
CA VAL A 100 4.94 -0.12 -1.33
C VAL A 100 3.98 0.99 -1.77
N ILE A 101 4.44 1.86 -2.67
CA ILE A 101 3.64 2.96 -3.21
C ILE A 101 3.92 3.17 -4.70
N GLY A 102 2.91 3.60 -5.44
CA GLY A 102 3.12 4.10 -6.80
C GLY A 102 3.90 5.41 -6.80
N SER A 103 4.76 5.63 -7.79
CA SER A 103 5.48 6.91 -7.96
C SER A 103 4.57 8.12 -8.21
N HIS A 104 3.31 7.90 -8.60
CA HIS A 104 2.33 8.93 -8.94
C HIS A 104 0.95 8.48 -8.46
N GLY A 105 0.03 9.43 -8.31
CA GLY A 105 -1.38 9.17 -8.02
C GLY A 105 -2.30 9.52 -9.20
N LYS A 106 -3.61 9.52 -8.94
CA LYS A 106 -4.63 9.94 -9.91
C LYS A 106 -4.33 11.31 -10.53
N GLY A 107 -4.41 11.40 -11.87
CA GLY A 107 -4.36 12.66 -12.61
C GLY A 107 -2.95 13.24 -12.88
N MET A 108 -1.88 12.59 -12.42
CA MET A 108 -0.51 13.08 -12.68
C MET A 108 0.06 12.61 -14.03
N THR A 109 0.89 13.47 -14.64
CA THR A 109 1.58 13.19 -15.92
C THR A 109 2.97 12.59 -15.70
N LYS A 110 3.47 11.82 -16.69
CA LYS A 110 4.76 11.10 -16.64
C LYS A 110 6.02 11.99 -16.64
N ARG A 111 5.88 13.32 -16.58
CA ARG A 111 7.03 14.26 -16.72
C ARG A 111 7.81 14.44 -15.42
N LEU A 112 7.20 14.13 -14.27
CA LEU A 112 7.87 14.15 -12.96
C LEU A 112 8.42 12.75 -12.64
N LEU A 113 9.52 12.70 -11.88
CA LEU A 113 10.12 11.43 -11.45
C LEU A 113 9.32 10.80 -10.28
N LEU A 114 8.82 11.63 -9.37
CA LEU A 114 8.05 11.26 -8.18
C LEU A 114 6.90 12.26 -7.97
N GLY A 115 5.78 11.76 -7.46
CA GLY A 115 4.66 12.55 -6.96
C GLY A 115 4.87 12.98 -5.51
N SER A 116 4.12 13.99 -5.07
CA SER A 116 4.27 14.62 -3.76
C SER A 116 4.17 13.64 -2.59
N VAL A 117 3.27 12.66 -2.66
CA VAL A 117 3.09 11.66 -1.59
C VAL A 117 4.26 10.69 -1.56
N SER A 118 4.67 10.14 -2.72
CA SER A 118 5.80 9.21 -2.79
C SER A 118 7.13 9.85 -2.40
N ASP A 119 7.35 11.11 -2.81
CA ASP A 119 8.53 11.89 -2.43
C ASP A 119 8.57 12.16 -0.92
N TYR A 120 7.42 12.54 -0.35
CA TYR A 120 7.30 12.71 1.10
C TYR A 120 7.60 11.43 1.86
N CYS A 121 7.03 10.30 1.44
CA CYS A 121 7.25 9.00 2.08
C CYS A 121 8.72 8.58 2.02
N ALA A 122 9.41 8.83 0.91
CA ALA A 122 10.83 8.51 0.75
C ALA A 122 11.73 9.19 1.79
N HIS A 123 11.34 10.39 2.24
CA HIS A 123 12.11 11.18 3.19
C HIS A 123 11.72 10.95 4.66
N HIS A 124 10.49 10.52 4.93
CA HIS A 124 9.93 10.52 6.29
C HIS A 124 9.52 9.14 6.81
N SER A 125 9.48 8.10 5.98
CA SER A 125 9.10 6.76 6.46
C SER A 125 10.13 6.15 7.40
N SER A 126 9.63 5.57 8.49
CA SER A 126 10.44 4.82 9.46
C SER A 126 10.80 3.41 8.98
N CYS A 127 10.28 2.98 7.83
CA CYS A 127 10.63 1.71 7.19
C CYS A 127 11.08 1.91 5.73
N PRO A 128 11.73 0.89 5.11
CA PRO A 128 12.07 0.95 3.69
C PRO A 128 10.85 1.24 2.82
N VAL A 129 11.04 2.09 1.81
CA VAL A 129 10.00 2.47 0.84
C VAL A 129 10.35 1.95 -0.54
N LEU A 130 9.46 1.15 -1.12
CA LEU A 130 9.49 0.75 -2.52
C LEU A 130 8.56 1.65 -3.33
N ILE A 131 9.16 2.49 -4.16
CA ILE A 131 8.42 3.35 -5.08
C ILE A 131 8.38 2.70 -6.46
N HIS A 132 7.20 2.22 -6.86
CA HIS A 132 7.00 1.60 -8.15
C HIS A 132 6.80 2.66 -9.25
N ARG A 133 7.72 2.72 -10.21
CA ARG A 133 7.54 3.54 -11.41
C ARG A 133 6.64 2.84 -12.41
N PRO A 134 5.62 3.51 -12.96
CA PRO A 134 4.73 2.94 -13.97
C PRO A 134 5.52 2.44 -15.16
N GLN A 135 5.15 1.27 -15.65
CA GLN A 135 5.53 0.88 -16.99
C GLN A 135 4.52 1.52 -17.96
N PRO A 136 4.97 1.99 -19.14
CA PRO A 136 4.02 2.34 -20.18
C PRO A 136 3.18 1.10 -20.50
N LYS A 137 1.84 1.21 -20.45
CA LYS A 137 0.96 0.21 -21.07
C LYS A 137 1.41 0.10 -22.53
N LYS A 138 1.90 -1.08 -22.94
CA LYS A 138 2.15 -1.35 -24.35
C LYS A 138 0.82 -1.16 -25.07
N ALA A 139 0.82 -0.31 -26.09
CA ALA A 139 -0.31 -0.11 -26.98
C ALA A 139 -0.64 -1.41 -27.73
#